data_AF-A0A847PWP2-F1
#
_entry.id   AF-A0A847PWP2-F1
#
_cell.length_a   1.000
_cell.length_b   1.000
_cell.length_c   1.000
_cell.angle_alpha   90.00
_cell.angle_beta   90.00
_cell.angle_gamma   90.00
#
_symmetry.space_group_name_H-M   'P 1'
#
loop_
_entity.id
_entity.type
_entity.pdbx_description
1 polymer ?
#
loop_
_entity_poly.entity_id
_entity_poly.type
_entity_poly.pdbx_seq_one_letter_code
_entity_poly.pdbx_strand_id
1 'polypeptide(L)'
;MAHSEPAQRTVACAACGIPAPFLDGECAASCAACGAVTSVDGSGRIEPHLMVTPALDEAAAISAARSWLGRGLFRAADLSKNAAMSRVDGVMLPWWIVRVSGETRWKGMKRRIREHGTGRDKVREEYWEPAEGSFREDLEKPVYARQDLSAHWGVAFLEPGRQCVFPDWGRFFPALGLGSENSGRKSLFDMRVPFDNGRAAASGLATVNAQLPRAAAEEKAMAAVKAEHDARAHTLADRITDCDTSVTVQGADLVHLPLWEIVYGYGGRSYRLLMDASNGRVLAAEAPVGKWRRAALVDALLGITGLAMILASGGRGYVLGTGIACLVLAALYSGWTAFGLER
;
A
#
# COMPACT_ATOMS: atom_id res chain seq x y z
N MET A 1 -16.35 17.03 -16.76
CA MET A 1 -15.87 18.41 -16.58
C MET A 1 -14.45 18.44 -17.12
N ALA A 2 -14.17 19.27 -18.12
CA ALA A 2 -12.82 19.36 -18.68
C ALA A 2 -11.92 20.00 -17.62
N HIS A 3 -10.99 19.22 -17.05
CA HIS A 3 -9.93 19.79 -16.23
C HIS A 3 -9.04 20.61 -17.17
N SER A 4 -9.14 21.92 -17.10
CA SER A 4 -8.17 22.81 -17.75
C SER A 4 -6.79 22.48 -17.19
N GLU A 5 -5.82 22.28 -18.07
CA GLU A 5 -4.43 22.05 -17.69
C GLU A 5 -3.96 23.20 -16.78
N PRO A 6 -3.36 22.93 -15.61
CA PRO A 6 -3.00 23.97 -14.66
C PRO A 6 -1.97 24.91 -15.27
N ALA A 7 -2.17 26.23 -15.13
CA ALA A 7 -1.25 27.21 -15.68
C ALA A 7 0.10 27.16 -14.97
N GLN A 8 1.18 27.24 -15.74
CA GLN A 8 2.55 27.29 -15.23
C GLN A 8 2.91 28.72 -14.82
N ARG A 9 3.51 28.87 -13.64
CA ARG A 9 3.98 30.13 -13.06
C ARG A 9 5.39 29.97 -12.51
N THR A 10 5.98 31.07 -12.02
CA THR A 10 7.32 31.08 -11.44
C THR A 10 7.35 31.86 -10.14
N VAL A 11 8.17 31.41 -9.19
CA VAL A 11 8.50 32.13 -7.95
C VAL A 11 10.01 32.33 -7.86
N ALA A 12 10.48 33.46 -7.32
CA ALA A 12 11.91 33.68 -7.12
C ALA A 12 12.44 32.69 -6.05
N CYS A 13 13.49 31.93 -6.38
CA CYS A 13 14.05 30.98 -5.44
C CYS A 13 14.64 31.70 -4.21
N ALA A 14 14.22 31.29 -3.00
CA ALA A 14 14.68 31.88 -1.74
C ALA A 14 16.18 31.66 -1.44
N ALA A 15 16.85 30.74 -2.15
CA ALA A 15 18.27 30.45 -1.96
C ALA A 15 19.20 31.17 -2.95
N CYS A 16 18.82 31.25 -4.23
CA CYS A 16 19.70 31.81 -5.28
C CYS A 16 19.04 32.89 -6.15
N GLY A 17 17.76 33.18 -5.98
CA GLY A 17 17.02 34.21 -6.74
C GLY A 17 16.56 33.79 -8.14
N ILE A 18 17.01 32.65 -8.68
CA ILE A 18 16.57 32.17 -10.00
C ILE A 18 15.08 31.79 -9.96
N PRO A 19 14.27 32.16 -10.98
CA PRO A 19 12.87 31.76 -11.07
C PRO A 19 12.70 30.23 -11.08
N ALA A 20 11.97 29.71 -10.11
CA ALA A 20 11.60 28.30 -10.02
C ALA A 20 10.16 28.10 -10.55
N PRO A 21 9.94 27.18 -11.52
CA PRO A 21 8.62 26.93 -12.06
C PRO A 21 7.74 26.13 -11.09
N PHE A 22 6.44 26.41 -11.09
CA PHE A 22 5.41 25.65 -10.40
C PHE A 22 4.09 25.71 -11.16
N LEU A 23 3.19 24.77 -10.90
CA LEU A 23 1.84 24.73 -11.46
C LEU A 23 0.83 25.33 -10.49
N ASP A 24 -0.24 25.92 -10.99
CA ASP A 24 -1.35 26.40 -10.15
C ASP A 24 -1.87 25.27 -9.23
N GLY A 25 -1.92 25.57 -7.93
CA GLY A 25 -2.26 24.61 -6.86
C GLY A 25 -1.06 23.95 -6.17
N GLU A 26 0.17 24.12 -6.69
CA GLU A 26 1.40 23.72 -6.00
C GLU A 26 1.77 24.76 -4.94
N CYS A 27 2.19 24.29 -3.76
CA CYS A 27 2.58 25.13 -2.63
C CYS A 27 4.10 25.26 -2.49
N ALA A 28 4.86 24.47 -3.26
CA ALA A 28 6.31 24.45 -3.20
C ALA A 28 6.90 24.34 -4.62
N ALA A 29 7.94 25.11 -4.91
CA ALA A 29 8.63 25.13 -6.19
C ALA A 29 10.08 24.67 -6.02
N SER A 30 10.45 23.59 -6.71
CA SER A 30 11.83 23.09 -6.76
C SER A 30 12.67 23.87 -7.77
N CYS A 31 13.78 24.45 -7.30
CA CYS A 31 14.69 25.21 -8.17
C CYS A 31 15.60 24.29 -8.98
N ALA A 32 15.51 24.34 -10.30
CA ALA A 32 16.35 23.56 -11.22
C ALA A 32 17.84 23.95 -11.20
N ALA A 33 18.20 25.11 -10.65
CA ALA A 33 19.59 25.57 -10.58
C ALA A 33 20.33 25.07 -9.33
N CYS A 34 19.75 25.27 -8.13
CA CYS A 34 20.44 24.95 -6.86
C CYS A 34 19.80 23.82 -6.03
N GLY A 35 18.65 23.29 -6.45
CA GLY A 35 17.95 22.19 -5.78
C GLY A 35 17.19 22.60 -4.52
N ALA A 36 17.22 23.87 -4.12
CA ALA A 36 16.41 24.38 -3.03
C ALA A 36 14.92 24.41 -3.39
N VAL A 37 14.06 24.22 -2.38
CA VAL A 37 12.61 24.36 -2.52
C VAL A 37 12.16 25.66 -1.87
N THR A 38 11.34 26.41 -2.60
CA THR A 38 10.75 27.66 -2.12
C THR A 38 9.25 27.49 -1.96
N SER A 39 8.71 27.94 -0.84
CA SER A 39 7.27 27.97 -0.65
C SER A 39 6.64 29.06 -1.50
N VAL A 40 5.56 28.72 -2.20
CA VAL A 40 4.84 29.60 -3.11
C VAL A 40 4.07 30.69 -2.35
N ASP A 41 3.67 30.41 -1.11
CA ASP A 41 2.99 31.36 -0.22
C ASP A 41 3.89 32.45 0.36
N GLY A 42 5.19 32.44 0.04
CA GLY A 42 6.16 33.40 0.55
C GLY A 42 6.67 33.11 1.96
N SER A 43 6.33 31.97 2.57
CA SER A 43 6.90 31.54 3.86
C SER A 43 8.40 31.23 3.82
N GLY A 44 9.02 31.31 2.64
CA GLY A 44 10.46 31.26 2.44
C GLY A 44 10.93 29.89 1.95
N ARG A 45 12.15 29.51 2.36
CA ARG A 45 12.78 28.26 1.94
C ARG A 45 12.26 27.08 2.77
N ILE A 46 11.95 25.98 2.10
CA ILE A 46 11.58 24.72 2.74
C ILE A 46 12.87 23.91 2.95
N GLU A 47 13.17 23.58 4.20
CA GLU A 47 14.30 22.73 4.59
C GLU A 47 13.91 21.70 5.66
N PRO A 48 14.50 20.49 5.63
CA PRO A 48 15.41 19.98 4.60
C PRO A 48 14.65 19.49 3.34
N HIS A 49 15.30 19.58 2.18
CA HIS A 49 14.84 19.02 0.91
C HIS A 49 15.75 17.85 0.51
N LEU A 50 15.18 16.65 0.46
CA LEU A 50 15.88 15.39 0.30
C LEU A 50 15.29 14.60 -0.87
N MET A 51 16.03 13.60 -1.33
CA MET A 51 15.55 12.59 -2.28
C MET A 51 16.08 11.21 -1.91
N VAL A 52 15.37 10.17 -2.31
CA VAL A 52 15.95 8.83 -2.38
C VAL A 52 16.69 8.71 -3.72
N THR A 53 17.90 8.15 -3.70
CA THR A 53 18.71 8.07 -4.93
C THR A 53 18.13 6.99 -5.86
N PRO A 54 17.68 7.35 -7.08
CA PRO A 54 17.29 6.36 -8.08
C PRO A 54 18.54 5.59 -8.52
N ALA A 55 18.41 4.26 -8.59
CA ALA A 55 19.50 3.36 -8.99
C ALA A 55 19.16 2.57 -10.26
N LEU A 56 17.87 2.49 -10.61
CA LEU A 56 17.38 1.76 -11.77
C LEU A 56 16.98 2.74 -12.88
N ASP A 57 17.61 2.55 -14.04
CA ASP A 57 17.12 3.12 -15.29
C ASP A 57 15.87 2.35 -15.80
N GLU A 58 15.29 2.85 -16.89
CA GLU A 58 14.08 2.27 -17.49
C GLU A 58 14.26 0.78 -17.86
N ALA A 59 15.40 0.41 -18.43
CA ALA A 59 15.69 -0.96 -18.84
C ALA A 59 15.81 -1.91 -17.65
N ALA A 60 16.49 -1.47 -16.59
CA ALA A 60 16.63 -2.20 -15.35
C ALA A 60 15.27 -2.32 -14.62
N ALA A 61 14.43 -1.29 -14.66
CA ALA A 61 13.08 -1.32 -14.13
C ALA A 61 12.20 -2.35 -14.87
N ILE A 62 12.25 -2.40 -16.21
CA ILE A 62 11.55 -3.42 -17.01
C ILE A 62 12.04 -4.83 -16.66
N SER A 63 13.34 -5.02 -16.51
CA SER A 63 13.93 -6.31 -16.13
C SER A 63 13.48 -6.76 -14.73
N ALA A 64 13.52 -5.85 -13.75
CA ALA A 64 13.03 -6.10 -12.39
C ALA A 64 11.53 -6.43 -12.38
N ALA A 65 10.73 -5.71 -13.17
CA ALA A 65 9.29 -5.94 -13.30
C ALA A 65 9.00 -7.32 -13.88
N ARG A 66 9.70 -7.73 -14.96
CA ARG A 66 9.58 -9.08 -15.54
C ARG A 66 9.97 -10.18 -14.54
N SER A 67 11.04 -9.94 -13.77
CA SER A 67 11.51 -10.85 -12.73
C SER A 67 10.49 -11.00 -11.60
N TRP A 68 9.81 -9.91 -11.23
CA TRP A 68 8.71 -9.95 -10.28
C TRP A 68 7.50 -10.70 -10.86
N LEU A 69 7.08 -10.40 -12.08
CA LEU A 69 5.95 -11.07 -12.75
C LEU A 69 6.13 -12.58 -12.86
N GLY A 70 7.38 -13.06 -12.97
CA GLY A 70 7.71 -14.49 -13.04
C GLY A 70 7.71 -15.22 -11.70
N ARG A 71 7.56 -14.52 -10.58
CA ARG A 71 7.57 -15.07 -9.22
C ARG A 71 6.20 -14.90 -8.57
N GLY A 72 5.77 -15.79 -7.68
CA GLY A 72 4.54 -15.62 -6.88
C GLY A 72 3.53 -16.75 -7.02
N LEU A 73 2.80 -17.02 -5.93
CA LEU A 73 1.96 -18.20 -5.77
C LEU A 73 0.70 -18.18 -6.64
N PHE A 74 0.18 -17.02 -7.05
CA PHE A 74 -1.07 -16.92 -7.80
C PHE A 74 -0.94 -16.35 -9.21
N ARG A 75 0.27 -16.02 -9.68
CA ARG A 75 0.48 -15.41 -11.00
C ARG A 75 0.40 -16.45 -12.12
N ALA A 76 0.04 -16.01 -13.33
CA ALA A 76 0.08 -16.86 -14.52
C ALA A 76 1.52 -17.29 -14.86
N ALA A 77 1.71 -18.56 -15.23
CA ALA A 77 3.04 -19.17 -15.37
C ALA A 77 3.85 -18.57 -16.54
N ASP A 78 3.17 -18.08 -17.56
CA ASP A 78 3.73 -17.45 -18.77
C ASP A 78 3.70 -15.91 -18.70
N LEU A 79 3.25 -15.33 -17.57
CA LEU A 79 3.05 -13.89 -17.41
C LEU A 79 4.31 -13.09 -17.72
N SER A 80 5.46 -13.47 -17.16
CA SER A 80 6.72 -12.75 -17.38
C SER A 80 7.20 -12.76 -18.84
N LYS A 81 6.83 -13.80 -19.60
CA LYS A 81 7.23 -13.98 -21.00
C LYS A 81 6.27 -13.25 -21.95
N ASN A 82 4.99 -13.27 -21.65
CA ASN A 82 3.93 -12.77 -22.52
C ASN A 82 3.41 -11.38 -22.14
N ALA A 83 3.87 -10.80 -21.02
CA ALA A 83 3.57 -9.43 -20.65
C ALA A 83 4.25 -8.44 -21.61
N ALA A 84 3.44 -7.65 -22.31
CA ALA A 84 3.92 -6.56 -23.16
C ALA A 84 3.98 -5.27 -22.33
N MET A 85 5.18 -4.77 -22.03
CA MET A 85 5.34 -3.49 -21.34
C MET A 85 4.95 -2.37 -22.32
N SER A 86 3.81 -1.71 -22.08
CA SER A 86 3.24 -0.72 -22.99
C SER A 86 3.60 0.72 -22.63
N ARG A 87 3.81 1.01 -21.33
CA ARG A 87 4.16 2.34 -20.83
C ARG A 87 5.04 2.19 -19.61
N VAL A 88 6.12 2.96 -19.54
CA VAL A 88 7.06 2.97 -18.42
C VAL A 88 7.37 4.42 -18.12
N ASP A 89 6.70 4.98 -17.12
CA ASP A 89 6.91 6.37 -16.73
C ASP A 89 7.68 6.46 -15.43
N GLY A 90 8.67 7.33 -15.44
CA GLY A 90 9.51 7.61 -14.29
C GLY A 90 9.11 8.92 -13.61
N VAL A 91 8.82 8.88 -12.32
CA VAL A 91 8.40 10.06 -11.57
C VAL A 91 9.04 10.10 -10.19
N MET A 92 9.51 11.28 -9.78
CA MET A 92 9.91 11.54 -8.39
C MET A 92 8.78 12.28 -7.69
N LEU A 93 8.09 11.56 -6.82
CA LEU A 93 6.92 12.09 -6.11
C LEU A 93 7.32 12.65 -4.74
N PRO A 94 6.68 13.73 -4.26
CA PRO A 94 7.05 14.36 -2.99
C PRO A 94 6.26 13.78 -1.79
N TRP A 95 6.97 13.53 -0.69
CA TRP A 95 6.42 13.19 0.63
C TRP A 95 6.97 14.09 1.71
N TRP A 96 6.12 14.43 2.67
CA TRP A 96 6.56 14.96 3.94
C TRP A 96 6.84 13.81 4.90
N ILE A 97 8.07 13.72 5.39
CA ILE A 97 8.43 12.82 6.48
C ILE A 97 8.36 13.62 7.76
N VAL A 98 7.23 13.49 8.46
CA VAL A 98 6.99 14.23 9.70
C VAL A 98 7.49 13.39 10.87
N ARG A 99 8.49 13.91 11.58
CA ARG A 99 9.04 13.32 12.81
C ARG A 99 8.21 13.79 13.99
N VAL A 100 7.62 12.85 14.72
CA VAL A 100 6.67 13.11 15.80
C VAL A 100 6.99 12.24 17.01
N SER A 101 6.89 12.83 18.20
CA SER A 101 6.95 12.11 19.48
C SER A 101 5.54 12.04 20.04
N GLY A 102 4.99 10.84 20.16
CA GLY A 102 3.68 10.59 20.75
C GLY A 102 3.82 10.01 22.14
N GLU A 103 3.23 10.64 23.15
CA GLU A 103 3.07 10.07 24.48
C GLU A 103 1.58 9.78 24.71
N THR A 104 1.26 8.59 25.20
CA THR A 104 -0.12 8.20 25.46
C THR A 104 -0.24 7.59 26.83
N ARG A 105 -1.27 8.04 27.56
CA ARG A 105 -1.68 7.49 28.85
C ARG A 105 -3.09 6.99 28.70
N TRP A 106 -3.33 5.76 29.14
CA TRP A 106 -4.63 5.13 28.99
C TRP A 106 -5.03 4.41 30.27
N LYS A 107 -6.33 4.37 30.50
CA LYS A 107 -6.99 3.63 31.58
C LYS A 107 -8.17 2.88 31.02
N GLY A 108 -8.39 1.67 31.51
CA GLY A 108 -9.43 0.80 31.03
C GLY A 108 -9.63 -0.43 31.90
N MET A 109 -10.34 -1.40 31.33
CA MET A 109 -10.64 -2.68 31.94
C MET A 109 -10.24 -3.80 30.99
N LYS A 110 -9.65 -4.85 31.55
CA LYS A 110 -9.28 -6.06 30.84
C LYS A 110 -10.17 -7.21 31.27
N ARG A 111 -10.67 -7.96 30.30
CA ARG A 111 -11.47 -9.15 30.54
C ARG A 111 -10.56 -10.30 30.96
N ARG A 112 -10.91 -10.93 32.08
CA ARG A 112 -10.24 -12.13 32.60
C ARG A 112 -11.26 -13.25 32.75
N ILE A 113 -10.79 -14.47 32.53
CA ILE A 113 -11.57 -15.67 32.75
C ILE A 113 -10.80 -16.50 33.77
N ARG A 114 -11.45 -16.82 34.88
CA ARG A 114 -10.92 -17.77 35.87
C ARG A 114 -11.72 -19.07 35.79
N GLU A 115 -11.01 -20.20 35.74
CA GLU A 115 -11.62 -21.53 35.83
C GLU A 115 -11.43 -22.05 37.27
N HIS A 116 -12.52 -22.43 37.92
CA HIS A 116 -12.49 -23.07 39.24
C HIS A 116 -13.32 -24.35 39.24
N GLY A 117 -12.95 -25.32 40.09
CA GLY A 117 -13.57 -26.65 40.16
C GLY A 117 -12.73 -27.77 39.55
N THR A 118 -13.08 -29.02 39.83
CA THR A 118 -12.39 -30.22 39.33
C THR A 118 -13.37 -31.17 38.63
N GLY A 119 -12.92 -31.86 37.59
CA GLY A 119 -13.77 -32.83 36.86
C GLY A 119 -14.94 -32.17 36.13
N ARG A 120 -16.18 -32.63 36.43
CA ARG A 120 -17.42 -32.16 35.77
C ARG A 120 -17.94 -30.82 36.30
N ASP A 121 -17.41 -30.35 37.43
CA ASP A 121 -17.88 -29.12 38.10
C ASP A 121 -17.01 -27.89 37.75
N LYS A 122 -16.34 -27.90 36.60
CA LYS A 122 -15.58 -26.74 36.12
C LYS A 122 -16.51 -25.58 35.78
N VAL A 123 -16.39 -24.48 36.52
CA VAL A 123 -17.09 -23.23 36.27
C VAL A 123 -16.11 -22.22 35.66
N ARG A 124 -16.54 -21.57 34.58
CA ARG A 124 -15.86 -20.42 33.98
C ARG A 124 -16.52 -19.15 34.47
N GLU A 125 -15.76 -18.31 35.17
CA GLU A 125 -16.23 -17.01 35.62
C GLU A 125 -15.45 -15.90 34.91
N GLU A 126 -16.18 -14.99 34.29
CA GLU A 126 -15.64 -13.81 33.64
C GLU A 126 -15.67 -12.64 34.62
N TYR A 127 -14.53 -11.95 34.78
CA TYR A 127 -14.43 -10.75 35.58
C TYR A 127 -13.61 -9.67 34.87
N TRP A 128 -13.81 -8.42 35.31
CA TRP A 128 -13.12 -7.26 34.76
C TRP A 128 -12.05 -6.79 35.74
N GLU A 129 -10.84 -6.63 35.25
CA GLU A 129 -9.70 -6.16 36.02
C GLU A 129 -9.29 -4.77 35.52
N PRO A 130 -9.16 -3.76 36.39
CA PRO A 130 -8.63 -2.45 35.99
C PRO A 130 -7.24 -2.61 35.38
N ALA A 131 -7.02 -1.94 34.26
CA ALA A 131 -5.73 -1.89 33.59
C ALA A 131 -5.42 -0.45 33.21
N GLU A 132 -4.18 -0.04 33.45
CA GLU A 132 -3.69 1.26 33.04
C GLU A 132 -2.26 1.13 32.52
N GLY A 133 -1.85 2.10 31.73
CA GLY A 133 -0.49 2.15 31.23
C GLY A 133 -0.19 3.44 30.51
N SER A 134 1.08 3.60 30.21
CA SER A 134 1.58 4.66 29.36
C SER A 134 2.61 4.12 28.41
N PHE A 135 2.66 4.66 27.20
CA PHE A 135 3.72 4.39 26.26
C PHE A 135 4.10 5.65 25.52
N ARG A 136 5.36 5.72 25.13
CA ARG A 136 5.92 6.79 24.32
C ARG A 136 6.65 6.19 23.14
N GLU A 137 6.46 6.78 21.97
CA GLU A 137 7.12 6.35 20.75
C GLU A 137 7.49 7.55 19.89
N ASP A 138 8.67 7.49 19.30
CA ASP A 138 9.10 8.42 18.27
C ASP A 138 8.85 7.77 16.91
N LEU A 139 8.11 8.47 16.05
CA LEU A 139 7.60 7.93 14.80
C LEU A 139 7.99 8.85 13.64
N GLU A 140 8.28 8.26 12.48
CA GLU A 140 8.30 8.96 11.20
C GLU A 140 6.99 8.69 10.47
N LYS A 141 6.21 9.75 10.19
CA LYS A 141 4.94 9.65 9.46
C LYS A 141 5.11 10.20 8.05
N PRO A 142 5.15 9.32 7.02
CA PRO A 142 5.14 9.77 5.64
C PRO A 142 3.74 10.27 5.28
N VAL A 143 3.65 11.50 4.81
CA VAL A 143 2.42 12.12 4.31
C VAL A 143 2.65 12.50 2.86
N TYR A 144 1.84 11.96 1.95
CA TYR A 144 1.95 12.30 0.53
C TYR A 144 1.70 13.79 0.34
N ALA A 145 2.62 14.48 -0.34
CA ALA A 145 2.62 15.94 -0.42
C ALA A 145 1.78 16.49 -1.57
N ARG A 146 0.89 15.68 -2.16
CA ARG A 146 -0.10 16.13 -3.17
C ARG A 146 -1.52 15.79 -2.75
N GLN A 147 -2.48 16.49 -3.34
CA GLN A 147 -3.89 16.35 -2.95
C GLN A 147 -4.59 15.19 -3.67
N ASP A 148 -4.24 14.96 -4.94
CA ASP A 148 -4.84 13.91 -5.76
C ASP A 148 -4.01 12.63 -5.69
N LEU A 149 -4.53 11.64 -4.96
CA LEU A 149 -3.96 10.29 -4.89
C LEU A 149 -4.21 9.47 -6.16
N SER A 150 -5.14 9.88 -7.02
CA SER A 150 -5.48 9.18 -8.27
C SER A 150 -4.60 9.60 -9.45
N ALA A 151 -3.89 10.74 -9.32
CA ALA A 151 -2.94 11.23 -10.30
C ALA A 151 -1.81 10.22 -10.59
N HIS A 152 -1.42 9.42 -9.60
CA HIS A 152 -0.43 8.36 -9.72
C HIS A 152 -1.00 7.07 -9.15
N TRP A 153 -1.14 6.06 -10.01
CA TRP A 153 -1.75 4.79 -9.59
C TRP A 153 -0.89 4.11 -8.53
N GLY A 154 -1.53 3.54 -7.52
CA GLY A 154 -0.87 2.73 -6.50
C GLY A 154 -0.36 3.49 -5.27
N VAL A 155 -0.26 4.83 -5.34
CA VAL A 155 0.27 5.67 -4.23
C VAL A 155 -0.56 5.52 -2.95
N ALA A 156 -1.89 5.41 -3.07
CA ALA A 156 -2.78 5.20 -1.93
C ALA A 156 -2.57 3.87 -1.19
N PHE A 157 -1.80 2.92 -1.75
CA PHE A 157 -1.51 1.62 -1.15
C PHE A 157 -0.13 1.55 -0.50
N LEU A 158 0.63 2.64 -0.51
CA LEU A 158 1.94 2.72 0.14
C LEU A 158 1.84 2.85 1.67
N GLU A 159 0.63 3.05 2.21
CA GLU A 159 0.38 3.10 3.65
C GLU A 159 0.58 1.73 4.32
N PRO A 160 1.31 1.67 5.46
CA PRO A 160 1.50 0.44 6.22
C PRO A 160 0.20 -0.33 6.51
N GLY A 161 0.19 -1.62 6.20
CA GLY A 161 -0.95 -2.51 6.44
C GLY A 161 -1.95 -2.57 5.28
N ARG A 162 -1.80 -1.76 4.23
CA ARG A 162 -2.60 -1.92 3.01
C ARG A 162 -2.06 -3.04 2.13
N GLN A 163 -2.98 -3.64 1.38
CA GLN A 163 -2.64 -4.59 0.33
C GLN A 163 -1.96 -3.83 -0.80
N CYS A 164 -0.77 -4.28 -1.19
CA CYS A 164 -0.07 -3.71 -2.33
C CYS A 164 -0.19 -4.56 -3.60
N VAL A 165 -0.63 -5.81 -3.51
CA VAL A 165 -0.73 -6.68 -4.69
C VAL A 165 -2.15 -7.17 -4.87
N PHE A 166 -2.75 -6.83 -6.00
CA PHE A 166 -4.12 -7.16 -6.32
C PHE A 166 -4.16 -8.31 -7.32
N PRO A 167 -4.60 -9.52 -6.90
CA PRO A 167 -4.86 -10.59 -7.84
C PRO A 167 -6.10 -10.27 -8.68
N ASP A 168 -5.94 -10.20 -10.01
CA ASP A 168 -7.08 -10.12 -10.95
C ASP A 168 -7.58 -11.54 -11.24
N TRP A 169 -8.73 -11.88 -10.66
CA TRP A 169 -9.42 -13.16 -10.86
C TRP A 169 -10.26 -13.19 -12.15
N GLY A 170 -10.38 -12.08 -12.87
CA GLY A 170 -11.24 -11.94 -14.04
C GLY A 170 -12.69 -11.59 -13.68
N ARG A 171 -13.66 -12.01 -14.51
CA ARG A 171 -15.10 -11.86 -14.22
C ARG A 171 -15.64 -12.83 -13.15
N PHE A 172 -14.75 -13.55 -12.47
CA PHE A 172 -15.09 -14.67 -11.60
C PHE A 172 -14.68 -14.37 -10.15
N PHE A 173 -15.63 -14.55 -9.22
CA PHE A 173 -15.60 -14.28 -7.77
C PHE A 173 -15.67 -12.83 -7.28
N PRO A 174 -16.46 -12.54 -6.21
CA PRO A 174 -16.15 -11.42 -5.33
C PRO A 174 -14.89 -11.78 -4.54
N ALA A 175 -13.96 -10.83 -4.44
CA ALA A 175 -12.62 -10.95 -3.89
C ALA A 175 -12.53 -11.80 -2.60
N LEU A 176 -12.31 -13.12 -2.75
CA LEU A 176 -11.76 -13.91 -1.64
C LEU A 176 -10.34 -13.37 -1.46
N GLY A 177 -10.08 -12.70 -0.33
CA GLY A 177 -8.80 -12.06 0.03
C GLY A 177 -7.66 -13.05 0.30
N LEU A 178 -7.48 -14.03 -0.58
CA LEU A 178 -6.43 -15.02 -0.51
C LEU A 178 -5.14 -14.45 -1.13
N GLY A 179 -4.27 -13.95 -0.26
CA GLY A 179 -2.85 -13.72 -0.55
C GLY A 179 -2.53 -12.46 -1.35
N SER A 180 -2.57 -11.30 -0.70
CA SER A 180 -1.80 -10.11 -1.09
C SER A 180 -0.56 -10.03 -0.20
N GLU A 181 0.55 -9.52 -0.73
CA GLU A 181 1.59 -8.98 0.13
C GLU A 181 1.03 -7.73 0.81
N ASN A 182 1.19 -7.63 2.12
CA ASN A 182 0.95 -6.38 2.82
C ASN A 182 2.15 -5.47 2.58
N SER A 183 1.94 -4.16 2.53
CA SER A 183 3.03 -3.19 2.53
C SER A 183 3.91 -3.43 3.77
N GLY A 184 5.09 -4.04 3.59
CA GLY A 184 6.00 -4.32 4.70
C GLY A 184 6.47 -3.04 5.40
N ARG A 185 6.68 -3.09 6.72
CA ARG A 185 7.09 -1.95 7.59
C ARG A 185 8.47 -1.34 7.29
N LYS A 186 9.18 -1.78 6.25
CA LYS A 186 10.48 -1.18 5.89
C LYS A 186 10.25 0.24 5.37
N SER A 187 10.95 1.20 5.94
CA SER A 187 10.86 2.60 5.55
C SER A 187 11.40 2.77 4.13
N LEU A 188 10.56 3.29 3.24
CA LEU A 188 10.92 3.64 1.86
C LEU A 188 11.93 4.81 1.80
N PHE A 189 12.20 5.44 2.94
CA PHE A 189 12.92 6.71 3.05
C PHE A 189 14.26 6.57 3.80
N ASP A 190 14.72 5.34 4.04
CA ASP A 190 15.97 5.08 4.79
C ASP A 190 17.21 5.55 4.01
N MET A 191 17.18 5.52 2.67
CA MET A 191 18.30 5.92 1.80
C MET A 191 18.15 7.35 1.28
N ARG A 192 17.70 8.27 2.13
CA ARG A 192 17.51 9.69 1.79
C ARG A 192 18.84 10.46 1.80
N VAL A 193 19.07 11.24 0.75
CA VAL A 193 20.22 12.14 0.57
C VAL A 193 19.71 13.55 0.30
N PRO A 194 20.53 14.60 0.48
CA PRO A 194 20.16 15.95 0.02
C PRO A 194 19.74 15.94 -1.44
N PHE A 195 18.69 16.70 -1.77
CA PHE A 195 18.19 16.75 -3.14
C PHE A 195 19.26 17.29 -4.09
N ASP A 196 19.50 16.55 -5.18
CA ASP A 196 20.50 16.89 -6.18
C ASP A 196 19.84 16.89 -7.57
N ASN A 197 19.80 18.05 -8.22
CA ASN A 197 19.20 18.22 -9.54
C ASN A 197 19.91 17.40 -10.62
N GLY A 198 21.23 17.26 -10.52
CA GLY A 198 22.02 16.50 -11.50
C GLY A 198 21.67 15.02 -11.45
N ARG A 199 21.55 14.44 -10.26
CA ARG A 199 21.12 13.06 -10.05
C ARG A 199 19.67 12.85 -10.44
N ALA A 200 18.78 13.76 -10.08
CA ALA A 200 17.38 13.71 -10.49
C ALA A 200 17.26 13.75 -12.03
N ALA A 201 17.93 14.68 -12.70
CA ALA A 201 17.93 14.78 -14.16
C ALA A 201 18.58 13.57 -14.85
N ALA A 202 19.71 13.07 -14.33
CA ALA A 202 20.40 11.90 -14.88
C ALA A 202 19.58 10.61 -14.77
N SER A 203 18.64 10.53 -13.82
CA SER A 203 17.76 9.38 -13.66
C SER A 203 16.67 9.28 -14.73
N GLY A 204 16.40 10.35 -15.47
CA GLY A 204 15.29 10.42 -16.44
C GLY A 204 13.90 10.50 -15.80
N LEU A 205 13.81 10.61 -14.48
CA LEU A 205 12.55 10.69 -13.74
C LEU A 205 12.06 12.14 -13.66
N ALA A 206 10.77 12.36 -13.90
CA ALA A 206 10.16 13.69 -13.77
C ALA A 206 9.96 14.06 -12.30
N THR A 207 10.58 15.15 -11.84
CA THR A 207 10.39 15.66 -10.48
C THR A 207 9.09 16.43 -10.35
N VAL A 208 8.28 16.03 -9.37
CA VAL A 208 6.98 16.63 -9.10
C VAL A 208 7.03 17.49 -7.84
N ASN A 209 6.44 18.68 -7.91
CA ASN A 209 6.35 19.63 -6.80
C ASN A 209 5.24 19.26 -5.80
N ALA A 210 5.35 19.78 -4.57
CA ALA A 210 4.34 19.57 -3.54
C ALA A 210 3.13 20.52 -3.69
N GLN A 211 1.94 20.02 -3.40
CA GLN A 211 0.67 20.78 -3.31
C GLN A 211 0.14 20.87 -1.88
N LEU A 212 0.68 20.07 -0.95
CA LEU A 212 0.33 20.08 0.46
C LEU A 212 1.39 20.88 1.24
N PRO A 213 1.03 21.99 1.91
CA PRO A 213 1.97 22.76 2.70
C PRO A 213 2.40 21.97 3.95
N ARG A 214 3.56 22.32 4.49
CA ARG A 214 4.17 21.67 5.66
C ARG A 214 3.21 21.57 6.84
N ALA A 215 2.55 22.67 7.22
CA ALA A 215 1.64 22.71 8.37
C ALA A 215 0.48 21.71 8.23
N ALA A 216 -0.09 21.58 7.03
CA ALA A 216 -1.16 20.60 6.77
C ALA A 216 -0.65 19.16 6.81
N ALA A 217 0.61 18.92 6.42
CA ALA A 217 1.24 17.61 6.57
C ALA A 217 1.48 17.25 8.05
N GLU A 218 1.93 18.22 8.85
CA GLU A 218 2.12 18.06 10.30
C GLU A 218 0.79 17.73 11.00
N GLU A 219 -0.30 18.43 10.66
CA GLU A 219 -1.63 18.14 11.18
C GLU A 219 -2.10 16.72 10.84
N LYS A 220 -1.96 16.30 9.57
CA LYS A 220 -2.30 14.94 9.13
C LYS A 220 -1.48 13.88 9.86
N ALA A 221 -0.18 14.11 10.04
CA ALA A 221 0.69 13.20 10.79
C ALA A 221 0.27 13.08 12.26
N MET A 222 -0.05 14.19 12.92
CA MET A 222 -0.53 14.19 14.29
C MET A 222 -1.84 13.42 14.44
N ALA A 223 -2.80 13.62 13.53
CA ALA A 223 -4.06 12.88 13.52
C ALA A 223 -3.84 11.36 13.34
N ALA A 224 -2.93 10.98 12.44
CA ALA A 224 -2.59 9.57 12.20
C ALA A 224 -1.95 8.91 13.43
N VAL A 225 -1.04 9.59 14.14
CA VAL A 225 -0.44 9.08 15.39
C VAL A 225 -1.49 8.89 16.47
N LYS A 226 -2.38 9.87 16.65
CA LYS A 226 -3.47 9.76 17.63
C LYS A 226 -4.35 8.54 17.35
N ALA A 227 -4.74 8.34 16.10
CA ALA A 227 -5.54 7.18 15.71
C ALA A 227 -4.79 5.84 15.93
N GLU A 228 -3.50 5.77 15.63
CA GLU A 228 -2.69 4.56 15.86
C GLU A 228 -2.50 4.26 17.35
N HIS A 229 -2.25 5.29 18.17
CA HIS A 229 -2.09 5.15 19.60
C HIS A 229 -3.40 4.73 20.28
N ASP A 230 -4.53 5.28 19.84
CA ASP A 230 -5.87 4.86 20.27
C ASP A 230 -6.14 3.39 19.90
N ALA A 231 -5.89 3.01 18.65
CA ALA A 231 -6.01 1.62 18.20
C ALA A 231 -5.10 0.67 19.00
N ARG A 232 -3.88 1.10 19.35
CA ARG A 232 -2.95 0.35 20.19
C ARG A 232 -3.45 0.23 21.63
N ALA A 233 -4.04 1.28 22.21
CA ALA A 233 -4.64 1.21 23.55
C ALA A 233 -5.75 0.14 23.59
N HIS A 234 -6.57 0.05 22.55
CA HIS A 234 -7.59 -1.00 22.39
C HIS A 234 -7.03 -2.43 22.27
N THR A 235 -5.74 -2.60 21.99
CA THR A 235 -5.08 -3.92 22.08
C THR A 235 -4.61 -4.28 23.50
N LEU A 236 -4.42 -3.28 24.36
CA LEU A 236 -3.90 -3.45 25.71
C LEU A 236 -5.03 -3.68 26.73
N ALA A 237 -6.19 -3.07 26.50
CA ALA A 237 -7.41 -3.24 27.27
C ALA A 237 -8.66 -3.41 26.39
N ASP A 238 -9.62 -4.20 26.89
CA ASP A 238 -10.87 -4.52 26.20
C ASP A 238 -11.88 -3.37 26.24
N ARG A 239 -11.88 -2.59 27.31
CA ARG A 239 -12.71 -1.36 27.46
C ARG A 239 -11.83 -0.21 27.89
N ILE A 240 -11.77 0.84 27.09
CA ILE A 240 -11.03 2.07 27.42
C ILE A 240 -11.98 3.04 28.10
N THR A 241 -11.57 3.57 29.25
CA THR A 241 -12.31 4.60 30.01
C THR A 241 -11.74 5.98 29.72
N ASP A 242 -10.42 6.06 29.58
CA ASP A 242 -9.69 7.31 29.32
C ASP A 242 -8.46 7.00 28.47
N CYS A 243 -8.20 7.83 27.48
CA CYS A 243 -7.03 7.73 26.60
C CYS A 243 -6.65 9.14 26.15
N ASP A 244 -5.54 9.63 26.66
CA ASP A 244 -4.98 10.92 26.29
C ASP A 244 -3.67 10.73 25.54
N THR A 245 -3.61 11.31 24.35
CA THR A 245 -2.44 11.26 23.47
C THR A 245 -1.95 12.67 23.17
N SER A 246 -0.80 13.01 23.74
CA SER A 246 -0.06 14.21 23.40
C SER A 246 0.91 13.91 22.25
N VAL A 247 0.91 14.78 21.23
CA VAL A 247 1.77 14.62 20.05
C VAL A 247 2.56 15.90 19.86
N THR A 248 3.88 15.75 19.80
CA THR A 248 4.81 16.85 19.55
C THR A 248 5.53 16.62 18.23
N VAL A 249 5.45 17.59 17.31
CA VAL A 249 6.17 17.56 16.04
C VAL A 249 7.61 18.03 16.27
N GLN A 250 8.58 17.20 15.87
CA GLN A 250 10.01 17.50 15.97
C GLN A 250 10.53 18.17 14.70
N GLY A 251 9.92 17.87 13.54
CA GLY A 251 10.27 18.44 12.26
C GLY A 251 9.55 17.74 11.11
N ALA A 252 9.61 18.34 9.92
CA ALA A 252 9.07 17.76 8.70
C ALA A 252 10.06 17.96 7.56
N ASP A 253 10.50 16.85 6.98
CA ASP A 253 11.48 16.82 5.91
C ASP A 253 10.75 16.56 4.59
N LEU A 254 11.01 17.36 3.54
CA LEU A 254 10.43 17.12 2.21
C LEU A 254 11.33 16.13 1.47
N VAL A 255 10.81 14.96 1.12
CA VAL A 255 11.56 13.88 0.48
C VAL A 255 10.91 13.48 -0.84
N HIS A 256 11.69 13.45 -1.91
CA HIS A 256 11.26 12.90 -3.19
C HIS A 256 11.59 11.41 -3.30
N LEU A 257 10.55 10.59 -3.48
CA LEU A 257 10.69 9.15 -3.71
C LEU A 257 10.62 8.86 -5.22
N PRO A 258 11.65 8.23 -5.80
CA PRO A 258 11.69 7.90 -7.22
C PRO A 258 10.91 6.61 -7.48
N LEU A 259 9.95 6.68 -8.40
CA LEU A 259 9.01 5.62 -8.70
C LEU A 259 8.91 5.38 -10.22
N TRP A 260 8.79 4.12 -10.58
CA TRP A 260 8.45 3.67 -11.93
C TRP A 260 6.99 3.21 -11.96
N GLU A 261 6.17 3.84 -12.79
CA GLU A 261 4.82 3.39 -13.11
C GLU A 261 4.86 2.63 -14.45
N ILE A 262 4.64 1.32 -14.38
CA ILE A 262 4.72 0.39 -15.49
C ILE A 262 3.31 -0.11 -15.81
N VAL A 263 2.84 0.18 -17.02
CA VAL A 263 1.62 -0.41 -17.59
C VAL A 263 2.03 -1.54 -18.51
N TYR A 264 1.44 -2.72 -18.31
CA TYR A 264 1.72 -3.89 -19.13
C TYR A 264 0.44 -4.58 -19.59
N GLY A 265 0.45 -5.11 -20.81
CA GLY A 265 -0.64 -5.87 -21.40
C GLY A 265 -0.43 -7.37 -21.20
N TYR A 266 -1.49 -8.09 -20.82
CA TYR A 266 -1.52 -9.56 -20.81
C TYR A 266 -2.95 -10.06 -21.05
N GLY A 267 -3.13 -11.03 -21.95
CA GLY A 267 -4.44 -11.63 -22.22
C GLY A 267 -5.52 -10.63 -22.67
N GLY A 268 -5.13 -9.59 -23.42
CA GLY A 268 -6.04 -8.54 -23.91
C GLY A 268 -6.47 -7.51 -22.86
N ARG A 269 -5.88 -7.53 -21.66
CA ARG A 269 -6.12 -6.56 -20.58
C ARG A 269 -4.83 -5.80 -20.25
N SER A 270 -4.98 -4.59 -19.74
CA SER A 270 -3.87 -3.77 -19.24
C SER A 270 -3.86 -3.82 -17.71
N TYR A 271 -2.67 -3.95 -17.16
CA TYR A 271 -2.38 -4.04 -15.74
C TYR A 271 -1.34 -2.99 -15.37
N ARG A 272 -1.33 -2.57 -14.11
CA ARG A 272 -0.40 -1.54 -13.61
C ARG A 272 0.50 -2.10 -12.52
N LEU A 273 1.70 -1.56 -12.46
CA LEU A 273 2.72 -1.89 -11.50
C LEU A 273 3.47 -0.61 -11.11
N LEU A 274 3.57 -0.34 -9.82
CA LEU A 274 4.33 0.74 -9.23
C LEU A 274 5.56 0.14 -8.53
N MET A 275 6.74 0.63 -8.88
CA MET A 275 8.02 0.12 -8.40
C MET A 275 8.89 1.25 -7.83
N ASP A 276 9.64 0.94 -6.77
CA ASP A 276 10.69 1.80 -6.23
C ASP A 276 11.91 1.78 -7.16
N ALA A 277 12.29 2.93 -7.71
CA ALA A 277 13.42 3.04 -8.63
C ALA A 277 14.80 2.98 -7.93
N SER A 278 14.86 3.00 -6.60
CA SER A 278 16.11 2.89 -5.84
C SER A 278 16.59 1.45 -5.66
N ASN A 279 15.66 0.49 -5.59
CA ASN A 279 15.96 -0.90 -5.23
C ASN A 279 15.19 -1.95 -6.06
N GLY A 280 14.24 -1.54 -6.90
CA GLY A 280 13.46 -2.44 -7.78
C GLY A 280 12.36 -3.21 -7.08
N ARG A 281 12.03 -2.85 -5.84
CA ARG A 281 10.93 -3.43 -5.09
C ARG A 281 9.61 -2.95 -5.69
N VAL A 282 8.73 -3.89 -6.00
CA VAL A 282 7.36 -3.58 -6.38
C VAL A 282 6.58 -3.13 -5.15
N LEU A 283 6.04 -1.92 -5.22
CA LEU A 283 5.34 -1.27 -4.13
C LEU A 283 3.82 -1.37 -4.25
N ALA A 284 3.28 -1.42 -5.47
CA ALA A 284 1.90 -1.76 -5.74
C ALA A 284 1.79 -2.45 -7.11
N ALA A 285 0.91 -3.44 -7.30
CA ALA A 285 0.73 -4.08 -8.60
C ALA A 285 -0.58 -4.82 -8.73
N GLU A 286 -1.16 -4.80 -9.93
CA GLU A 286 -2.18 -5.76 -10.35
C GLU A 286 -1.49 -6.94 -11.04
N ALA A 287 -1.94 -8.16 -10.78
CA ALA A 287 -1.39 -9.35 -11.44
C ALA A 287 -2.50 -10.36 -11.79
N PRO A 288 -2.59 -10.82 -13.06
CA PRO A 288 -3.57 -11.81 -13.46
C PRO A 288 -3.29 -13.18 -12.86
N VAL A 289 -4.36 -13.83 -12.39
CA VAL A 289 -4.28 -15.18 -11.85
C VAL A 289 -4.25 -16.23 -12.96
N GLY A 290 -3.30 -17.17 -12.87
CA GLY A 290 -3.15 -18.24 -13.86
C GLY A 290 -4.41 -19.10 -14.01
N LYS A 291 -4.74 -19.48 -15.26
CA LYS A 291 -5.95 -20.28 -15.59
C LYS A 291 -6.07 -21.54 -14.71
N TRP A 292 -4.99 -22.32 -14.61
CA TRP A 292 -4.95 -23.54 -13.80
C TRP A 292 -5.05 -23.29 -12.29
N ARG A 293 -4.54 -22.16 -11.80
CA ARG A 293 -4.67 -21.82 -10.37
C ARG A 293 -6.10 -21.43 -10.02
N ARG A 294 -6.82 -20.78 -10.93
CA ARG A 294 -8.27 -20.53 -10.79
C ARG A 294 -9.06 -21.84 -10.78
N ALA A 295 -8.73 -22.77 -11.67
CA ALA A 295 -9.32 -24.12 -11.69
C ALA A 295 -9.11 -24.85 -10.36
N ALA A 296 -7.86 -24.97 -9.92
CA ALA A 296 -7.50 -25.68 -8.70
C ALA A 296 -8.21 -25.15 -7.43
N LEU A 297 -8.43 -23.84 -7.33
CA LEU A 297 -9.09 -23.25 -6.16
C LEU A 297 -10.60 -23.54 -6.15
N VAL A 298 -11.26 -23.42 -7.32
CA VAL A 298 -12.68 -23.79 -7.46
C VAL A 298 -12.88 -25.26 -7.15
N ASP A 299 -11.99 -26.11 -7.64
CA ASP A 299 -12.05 -27.54 -7.40
C ASP A 299 -11.79 -27.89 -5.93
N ALA A 300 -10.88 -27.18 -5.27
CA ALA A 300 -10.66 -27.34 -3.84
C ALA A 300 -11.90 -26.94 -3.03
N LEU A 301 -12.55 -25.81 -3.36
CA LEU A 301 -13.75 -25.35 -2.66
C LEU A 301 -14.93 -26.29 -2.89
N LEU A 302 -15.20 -26.67 -4.14
CA LEU A 302 -16.27 -27.62 -4.48
C LEU A 302 -15.96 -29.01 -3.92
N GLY A 303 -14.69 -29.41 -3.89
CA GLY A 303 -14.19 -30.64 -3.31
C GLY A 303 -14.43 -30.73 -1.81
N ILE A 304 -13.99 -29.71 -1.06
CA ILE A 304 -14.20 -29.60 0.39
C ILE A 304 -15.70 -29.56 0.70
N THR A 305 -16.47 -28.76 -0.03
CA THR A 305 -17.92 -28.63 0.17
C THR A 305 -18.65 -29.95 -0.12
N GLY A 306 -18.31 -30.61 -1.23
CA GLY A 306 -18.88 -31.90 -1.62
C GLY A 306 -18.56 -32.98 -0.59
N LEU A 307 -17.29 -33.07 -0.16
CA LEU A 307 -16.85 -34.00 0.88
C LEU A 307 -17.56 -33.75 2.22
N ALA A 308 -17.67 -32.49 2.65
CA ALA A 308 -18.36 -32.13 3.88
C ALA A 308 -19.85 -32.54 3.83
N MET A 309 -20.53 -32.32 2.71
CA MET A 309 -21.92 -32.76 2.52
C MET A 309 -22.05 -34.28 2.55
N ILE A 310 -21.13 -35.02 1.91
CA ILE A 310 -21.12 -36.49 1.94
C ILE A 310 -20.95 -37.00 3.38
N LEU A 311 -20.00 -36.45 4.13
CA LEU A 311 -19.75 -36.83 5.53
C LEU A 311 -20.93 -36.46 6.45
N ALA A 312 -21.60 -35.34 6.20
CA ALA A 312 -22.77 -34.90 6.96
C ALA A 312 -24.07 -35.60 6.57
N SER A 313 -24.07 -36.40 5.50
CA SER A 313 -25.31 -36.93 4.90
C SER A 313 -26.07 -37.90 5.80
N GLY A 314 -25.39 -38.65 6.68
CA GLY A 314 -26.03 -39.58 7.64
C GLY A 314 -27.02 -40.57 7.00
N GLY A 315 -26.85 -40.91 5.71
CA GLY A 315 -27.76 -41.78 4.95
C GLY A 315 -28.94 -41.09 4.26
N ARG A 316 -29.09 -39.75 4.35
CA ARG A 316 -30.08 -38.99 3.59
C ARG A 316 -29.64 -38.84 2.13
N GLY A 317 -30.25 -39.63 1.24
CA GLY A 317 -29.85 -39.75 -0.17
C GLY A 317 -29.78 -38.44 -0.96
N TYR A 318 -30.61 -37.44 -0.65
CA TYR A 318 -30.56 -36.15 -1.34
C TYR A 318 -29.30 -35.34 -1.02
N VAL A 319 -28.78 -35.41 0.22
CA VAL A 319 -27.55 -34.72 0.64
C VAL A 319 -26.31 -35.40 0.03
N LEU A 320 -26.36 -36.72 -0.11
CA LEU A 320 -25.32 -37.49 -0.78
C LEU A 320 -25.24 -37.13 -2.28
N GLY A 321 -26.40 -37.02 -2.94
CA GLY A 321 -26.50 -36.63 -4.34
C GLY A 321 -25.97 -35.21 -4.61
N THR A 322 -26.26 -34.25 -3.72
CA THR A 322 -25.72 -32.88 -3.84
C THR A 322 -24.20 -32.83 -3.63
N GLY A 323 -23.67 -33.63 -2.70
CA GLY A 323 -22.23 -33.73 -2.49
C GLY A 323 -21.48 -34.29 -3.71
N ILE A 324 -22.02 -35.34 -4.34
CA ILE A 324 -21.48 -35.91 -5.59
C ILE A 324 -21.58 -34.90 -6.73
N ALA A 325 -22.71 -34.18 -6.85
CA ALA A 325 -22.88 -33.15 -7.88
C ALA A 325 -21.82 -32.04 -7.78
N CYS A 326 -21.46 -31.60 -6.58
CA CYS A 326 -20.38 -30.62 -6.38
C CYS A 326 -19.03 -31.14 -6.91
N LEU A 327 -18.70 -32.42 -6.67
CA LEU A 327 -17.47 -33.04 -7.17
C LEU A 327 -17.46 -33.18 -8.71
N VAL A 328 -18.60 -33.52 -9.30
CA VAL A 328 -18.75 -33.59 -10.76
C VAL A 328 -18.61 -32.19 -11.38
N LEU A 329 -19.21 -31.16 -10.77
CA LEU A 329 -19.07 -29.77 -11.23
C LEU A 329 -17.62 -29.28 -11.18
N ALA A 330 -16.84 -29.68 -10.16
CA ALA A 330 -15.41 -29.40 -10.10
C ALA A 330 -14.66 -30.03 -11.31
N ALA A 331 -14.87 -31.33 -11.54
CA ALA A 331 -14.24 -32.02 -12.67
C ALA A 331 -14.62 -31.42 -14.03
N LEU A 332 -15.90 -31.05 -14.21
CA LEU A 332 -16.39 -30.39 -15.41
C LEU A 332 -15.77 -28.99 -15.59
N TYR A 333 -15.60 -28.24 -14.51
CA TYR A 333 -14.96 -26.93 -14.56
C TYR A 333 -13.48 -27.03 -14.94
N SER A 334 -12.74 -27.95 -14.33
CA SER A 334 -11.36 -28.25 -14.71
C SER A 334 -11.26 -28.62 -16.20
N GLY A 335 -12.13 -29.50 -16.70
CA GLY A 335 -12.22 -29.83 -18.11
C GLY A 335 -12.52 -28.62 -19.00
N TRP A 336 -13.48 -27.78 -18.62
CA TRP A 336 -13.78 -26.55 -19.36
C TRP A 336 -12.60 -25.57 -19.37
N THR A 337 -11.88 -25.40 -18.26
CA THR A 337 -10.69 -24.54 -18.22
C THR A 337 -9.53 -25.07 -19.07
N ALA A 338 -9.43 -26.40 -19.23
CA ALA A 338 -8.43 -27.06 -20.07
C ALA A 338 -8.73 -26.91 -21.58
N PHE A 339 -10.00 -26.96 -21.99
CA PHE A 339 -10.40 -27.07 -23.40
C PHE A 339 -11.16 -25.85 -23.97
N GLY A 340 -11.69 -24.96 -23.12
CA GLY A 340 -12.70 -23.96 -23.50
C GLY A 340 -12.21 -22.54 -23.81
N LEU A 341 -10.91 -22.25 -23.68
CA LEU A 341 -10.38 -20.87 -23.73
C LEU A 341 -9.34 -20.64 -24.84
N GLU A 342 -9.35 -21.46 -25.90
CA GLU A 342 -8.54 -21.27 -27.12
C GLU A 342 -9.33 -20.60 -28.28
N ARG A 343 -10.42 -19.88 -27.98
CA ARG A 343 -11.05 -18.95 -28.92
C ARG A 343 -11.12 -17.56 -28.32
#